data_AF-A0A8K1D537-F1
#
_entry.id   AF-A0A8K1D537-F1
#
_cell.length_a   1.000
_cell.length_b   1.000
_cell.length_c   1.000
_cell.angle_alpha   90.00
_cell.angle_beta   90.00
_cell.angle_gamma   90.00
#
_symmetry.space_group_name_H-M   'P 1'
#
loop_
_entity.id
_entity.type
_entity.pdbx_description
1 polymer ?
#
loop_
_entity_poly.entity_id
_entity_poly.type
_entity_poly.pdbx_seq_one_letter_code
_entity_poly.pdbx_strand_id
1 'polypeptide(L)'
;MEDAGTYFVNIGGKISTFTLLVYRELTEPTVTCEVQKCSGSICSFSLRCSIPGTGFGNVSYTWRRRDWQWERQSMEMTVNKSSLDNLGPLRCTARNAVSRRRVTIITLRGLCPGESRGQVEFGMGWSRSP
;
A
#
# COMPACT_ATOMS: atom_id res chain seq x y z
N MET A 1 12.46 13.76 17.91
CA MET A 1 11.70 14.89 17.30
C MET A 1 11.83 16.15 18.13
N GLU A 2 12.46 16.09 19.30
CA GLU A 2 12.65 17.21 20.21
C GLU A 2 13.50 18.33 19.60
N ASP A 3 14.38 18.00 18.64
CA ASP A 3 15.19 18.99 17.91
C ASP A 3 14.43 19.71 16.78
N ALA A 4 13.14 19.44 16.57
CA ALA A 4 12.37 20.18 15.58
C ALA A 4 12.09 21.60 16.10
N GLY A 5 12.39 22.62 15.29
CA GLY A 5 12.23 24.00 15.74
C GLY A 5 12.80 25.02 14.79
N THR A 6 12.66 26.28 15.18
CA THR A 6 13.23 27.41 14.46
C THR A 6 14.54 27.82 15.13
N TYR A 7 15.60 27.83 14.33
CA TYR A 7 16.95 28.18 14.73
C TYR A 7 17.35 29.50 14.08
N PHE A 8 18.14 30.29 14.80
CA PHE A 8 18.64 31.58 14.33
C PHE A 8 20.15 31.59 14.42
N VAL A 9 20.80 32.13 13.39
CA VAL A 9 22.24 32.39 13.40
C VAL A 9 22.48 33.88 13.26
N ASN A 10 23.40 34.42 14.05
CA ASN A 10 23.85 35.80 13.97
C ASN A 10 25.31 35.83 13.52
N ILE A 11 25.58 36.41 12.35
CA ILE A 11 26.94 36.58 11.83
C ILE A 11 27.13 38.07 11.52
N GLY A 12 27.98 38.74 12.32
CA GLY A 12 28.29 40.16 12.14
C GLY A 12 27.06 41.07 12.21
N GLY A 13 26.06 40.74 13.04
CA GLY A 13 24.83 41.51 13.20
C GLY A 13 23.72 41.16 12.20
N LYS A 14 23.98 40.28 11.21
CA LYS A 14 22.95 39.76 10.31
C LYS A 14 22.35 38.48 10.90
N ILE A 15 21.03 38.49 11.07
CA ILE A 15 20.27 37.34 11.58
C ILE A 15 19.68 36.56 10.39
N SER A 16 19.91 35.25 10.36
CA SER A 16 19.25 34.33 9.43
C SER A 16 18.47 33.27 10.22
N THR A 17 17.29 32.92 9.71
CA THR A 17 16.33 32.03 10.37
C THR A 17 16.17 30.76 9.56
N PHE A 18 16.17 29.61 10.24
CA PHE A 18 15.98 28.29 9.64
C PHE A 18 14.95 27.50 10.43
N THR A 19 14.10 26.73 9.75
CA THR A 19 13.19 25.78 10.41
C THR A 19 13.65 24.36 10.15
N LEU A 20 14.00 23.65 11.21
CA LEU A 20 14.36 22.24 11.17
C LEU A 20 13.11 21.39 11.39
N LEU A 21 12.78 20.56 10.41
CA LEU A 21 11.72 19.56 10.50
C LEU A 21 12.37 18.18 10.65
N VAL A 22 11.94 17.42 11.67
CA VAL A 22 12.48 16.09 11.95
C VAL A 22 11.41 15.04 11.69
N TYR A 23 11.69 14.11 10.77
CA TYR A 23 10.79 13.01 10.41
C TYR A 23 11.43 11.66 10.66
N ARG A 24 10.62 10.68 11.05
CA ARG A 24 11.06 9.29 11.13
C ARG A 24 11.22 8.70 9.73
N GLU A 25 12.14 7.75 9.61
CA GLU A 25 12.22 6.93 8.41
C GLU A 25 10.98 6.04 8.28
N LEU A 26 10.57 5.83 7.04
CA LEU A 26 9.51 4.91 6.70
C LEU A 26 10.00 3.46 6.88
N THR A 27 9.13 2.63 7.45
CA THR A 27 9.22 1.16 7.38
C THR A 27 8.61 0.66 6.07
N GLU A 28 8.65 -0.66 5.83
CA GLU A 28 7.98 -1.22 4.66
C GLU A 28 6.46 -0.93 4.71
N PRO A 29 5.84 -0.42 3.62
CA PRO A 29 4.40 -0.17 3.60
C PRO A 29 3.60 -1.46 3.69
N THR A 30 2.47 -1.39 4.37
CA THR A 30 1.47 -2.45 4.39
C THR A 30 0.41 -2.17 3.33
N VAL A 31 -0.02 -3.21 2.62
CA VAL A 31 -1.16 -3.13 1.71
C VAL A 31 -2.33 -3.90 2.28
N THR A 32 -3.48 -3.25 2.38
CA THR A 32 -4.74 -3.86 2.84
C THR A 32 -5.78 -3.83 1.75
N CYS A 33 -6.69 -4.80 1.77
CA CYS A 33 -7.85 -4.83 0.92
C CYS A 33 -9.03 -4.21 1.66
N GLU A 34 -9.51 -3.06 1.20
CA GLU A 34 -10.61 -2.35 1.87
C GLU A 34 -11.97 -2.80 1.36
N VAL A 35 -12.09 -3.02 0.05
CA VAL A 35 -13.35 -3.34 -0.60
C VAL A 35 -13.13 -4.40 -1.67
N GLN A 36 -14.01 -5.39 -1.69
CA GLN A 36 -14.16 -6.34 -2.79
C GLN A 36 -15.56 -6.20 -3.38
N LYS A 37 -15.64 -5.89 -4.67
CA LYS A 37 -16.89 -5.83 -5.44
C LYS A 37 -16.81 -6.85 -6.56
N CYS A 38 -17.62 -7.89 -6.49
CA CYS A 38 -17.74 -8.87 -7.57
C CYS A 38 -19.09 -8.72 -8.25
N SER A 39 -19.07 -8.62 -9.57
CA SER A 39 -20.26 -8.66 -10.43
C SER A 39 -20.08 -9.78 -11.44
N GLY A 40 -20.80 -10.88 -11.23
CA GLY A 40 -20.60 -12.12 -11.99
C GLY A 40 -19.18 -12.68 -11.80
N SER A 41 -18.47 -12.88 -12.91
CA SER A 41 -17.09 -13.40 -12.92
C SER A 41 -16.01 -12.32 -12.74
N ILE A 42 -16.39 -11.04 -12.70
CA ILE A 42 -15.44 -9.93 -12.60
C ILE A 42 -15.44 -9.41 -11.16
N CYS A 43 -14.30 -9.53 -10.48
CA CYS A 43 -14.06 -8.93 -9.17
C CYS A 43 -13.11 -7.74 -9.28
N SER A 44 -13.53 -6.62 -8.70
CA SER A 44 -12.75 -5.40 -8.47
C SER A 44 -12.42 -5.26 -6.99
N PHE A 45 -11.17 -4.91 -6.70
CA PHE A 45 -10.63 -4.78 -5.35
C PHE A 45 -10.09 -3.37 -5.16
N SER A 46 -10.43 -2.74 -4.04
CA SER A 46 -9.80 -1.51 -3.59
C SER A 46 -8.68 -1.86 -2.61
N LEU A 47 -7.45 -1.55 -3.01
CA LEU A 47 -6.25 -1.74 -2.21
C LEU A 47 -5.81 -0.41 -1.64
N ARG A 48 -5.46 -0.39 -0.35
CA ARG A 48 -4.89 0.77 0.32
C ARG A 48 -3.46 0.46 0.71
N CYS A 49 -2.55 1.36 0.38
CA CYS A 49 -1.16 1.29 0.82
C CYS A 49 -0.93 2.33 1.93
N SER A 50 -0.40 1.88 3.06
CA SER A 50 -0.18 2.73 4.23
C SER A 50 1.13 2.38 4.92
N ILE A 51 1.69 3.35 5.64
CA ILE A 51 2.83 3.13 6.54
C ILE A 51 2.29 3.01 7.97
N PRO A 52 2.60 1.93 8.69
CA PRO A 52 2.21 1.81 10.09
C PRO A 52 3.01 2.79 10.96
N GLY A 53 2.34 3.45 11.91
CA GLY A 53 2.94 4.36 12.87
C GLY A 53 2.70 5.85 12.56
N THR A 54 3.47 6.71 13.21
CA THR A 54 3.33 8.18 13.14
C THR A 54 4.69 8.87 13.06
N GLY A 55 4.68 10.19 12.83
CA GLY A 55 5.90 10.99 12.81
C GLY A 55 6.63 11.00 11.47
N PHE A 56 5.93 10.71 10.38
CA PHE A 56 6.52 10.66 9.04
C PHE A 56 6.40 11.96 8.26
N GLY A 57 5.65 12.94 8.78
CA GLY A 57 5.25 14.13 8.04
C GLY A 57 4.29 13.78 6.91
N ASN A 58 4.33 14.54 5.82
CA ASN A 58 3.56 14.24 4.63
C ASN A 58 4.16 13.03 3.89
N VAL A 59 3.35 12.00 3.67
CA VAL A 59 3.73 10.79 2.94
C VAL A 59 2.99 10.75 1.62
N SER A 60 3.73 10.68 0.52
CA SER A 60 3.17 10.44 -0.81
C SER A 60 3.21 8.96 -1.14
N TYR A 61 2.17 8.49 -1.82
CA TYR A 61 2.00 7.11 -2.23
C TYR A 61 1.95 7.01 -3.75
N THR A 62 2.60 5.99 -4.29
CA THR A 62 2.71 5.80 -5.72
C THR A 62 2.59 4.34 -6.06
N TRP A 63 1.63 4.02 -6.90
CA TRP A 63 1.43 2.70 -7.47
C TRP A 63 2.09 2.63 -8.84
N ARG A 64 2.84 1.56 -9.08
CA ARG A 64 3.46 1.25 -10.37
C ARG A 64 3.25 -0.21 -10.71
N ARG A 65 3.13 -0.51 -12.00
CA ARG A 65 3.15 -1.87 -12.53
C ARG A 65 4.50 -2.12 -13.17
N ARG A 66 5.04 -3.33 -13.06
CA ARG A 66 6.37 -3.62 -13.62
C ARG A 66 6.40 -3.52 -15.15
N ASP A 67 5.31 -3.88 -15.81
CA ASP A 67 5.29 -4.11 -17.26
C ASP A 67 4.69 -2.94 -18.05
N TRP A 68 4.26 -1.88 -17.37
CA TRP A 68 3.69 -0.69 -18.00
C TRP A 68 4.32 0.57 -17.40
N GLN A 69 4.58 1.59 -18.22
CA GLN A 69 4.99 2.93 -17.75
C GLN A 69 3.85 3.68 -17.02
N TRP A 70 3.02 2.96 -16.28
CA TRP A 70 1.85 3.50 -15.61
C TRP A 70 2.22 3.76 -14.16
N GLU A 71 1.91 4.97 -13.74
CA GLU A 71 2.12 5.46 -12.41
C GLU A 71 0.85 6.17 -11.94
N ARG A 72 0.41 5.84 -10.73
CA ARG A 72 -0.69 6.56 -10.09
C ARG A 72 -0.27 7.01 -8.71
N GLN A 73 -0.35 8.32 -8.50
CA GLN A 73 -0.12 8.94 -7.21
C GLN A 73 -1.43 8.91 -6.42
N SER A 74 -1.55 7.92 -5.54
CA SER A 74 -2.73 7.73 -4.71
C SER A 74 -2.40 6.78 -3.58
N MET A 75 -3.04 6.99 -2.42
CA MET A 75 -2.99 6.04 -1.31
C MET A 75 -3.78 4.77 -1.63
N GLU A 76 -4.88 4.93 -2.36
CA GLU A 76 -5.80 3.86 -2.73
C GLU A 76 -5.71 3.54 -4.23
N MET A 77 -5.97 2.28 -4.57
CA MET A 77 -5.86 1.77 -5.92
C MET A 77 -6.89 0.67 -6.17
N THR A 78 -7.68 0.84 -7.24
CA THR A 78 -8.64 -0.18 -7.67
C THR A 78 -8.01 -1.07 -8.75
N VAL A 79 -8.07 -2.38 -8.55
CA VAL A 79 -7.59 -3.39 -9.50
C VAL A 79 -8.62 -4.49 -9.70
N ASN A 80 -8.66 -5.08 -10.89
CA ASN A 80 -9.49 -6.26 -11.15
C ASN A 80 -8.65 -7.54 -10.97
N LYS A 81 -9.29 -8.67 -10.64
CA LYS A 81 -8.60 -9.97 -10.46
C LYS A 81 -7.72 -10.32 -11.66
N SER A 82 -8.32 -10.29 -12.85
CA SER A 82 -7.66 -10.56 -14.12
C SER A 82 -6.49 -9.62 -14.40
N SER A 83 -6.50 -8.42 -13.81
CA SER A 83 -5.42 -7.46 -13.95
C SER A 83 -4.21 -7.78 -13.08
N LEU A 84 -4.30 -8.57 -12.01
CA LEU A 84 -3.09 -8.98 -11.28
C LEU A 84 -2.50 -10.26 -11.87
N ASP A 85 -3.36 -11.20 -12.24
CA ASP A 85 -2.93 -12.49 -12.80
C ASP A 85 -2.28 -12.34 -14.19
N ASN A 86 -2.81 -11.46 -15.05
CA ASN A 86 -2.32 -11.34 -16.44
C ASN A 86 -1.25 -10.25 -16.65
N LEU A 87 -1.15 -9.26 -15.77
CA LEU A 87 -0.41 -8.01 -16.05
C LEU A 87 0.66 -7.70 -14.98
N GLY A 88 1.10 -8.73 -14.26
CA GLY A 88 2.31 -8.73 -13.43
C GLY A 88 2.19 -8.05 -12.05
N PRO A 89 3.27 -8.13 -11.24
CA PRO A 89 3.27 -7.65 -9.86
C PRO A 89 3.01 -6.14 -9.74
N LEU A 90 2.14 -5.78 -8.82
CA LEU A 90 1.81 -4.39 -8.49
C LEU A 90 2.76 -3.89 -7.40
N ARG A 91 3.33 -2.70 -7.54
CA ARG A 91 4.25 -2.12 -6.55
C ARG A 91 3.68 -0.84 -5.97
N CYS A 92 3.52 -0.80 -4.65
CA CYS A 92 3.31 0.45 -3.93
C CYS A 92 4.66 1.00 -3.46
N THR A 93 4.85 2.32 -3.58
CA THR A 93 5.95 3.07 -3.01
C THR A 93 5.39 4.15 -2.09
N ALA A 94 5.85 4.21 -0.85
CA ALA A 94 5.61 5.32 0.06
C ALA A 94 6.89 6.16 0.18
N ARG A 95 6.74 7.48 0.22
CA ARG A 95 7.86 8.42 0.32
C ARG A 95 7.53 9.58 1.25
N ASN A 96 8.46 9.93 2.13
CA ASN A 96 8.45 11.20 2.86
C ASN A 96 9.69 12.02 2.52
N ALA A 97 9.91 13.14 3.24
CA ALA A 97 11.02 14.05 2.97
C ALA A 97 12.41 13.40 3.15
N VAL A 98 12.51 12.37 3.99
CA VAL A 98 13.80 11.77 4.40
C VAL A 98 14.02 10.35 3.87
N SER A 99 12.97 9.63 3.45
CA SER A 99 13.07 8.22 3.11
C SER A 99 12.03 7.75 2.07
N ARG A 100 12.30 6.59 1.47
CA ARG A 100 11.44 5.94 0.47
C ARG A 100 11.43 4.44 0.69
N ARG A 101 10.23 3.86 0.80
CA ARG A 101 10.03 2.40 0.95
C ARG A 101 8.99 1.88 -0.04
N ARG A 102 9.00 0.58 -0.27
CA ARG A 102 8.18 -0.06 -1.30
C ARG A 102 7.80 -1.47 -0.88
N VAL A 103 6.66 -1.91 -1.36
CA VAL A 103 6.14 -3.28 -1.22
C VAL A 103 5.63 -3.75 -2.56
N THR A 104 5.81 -5.02 -2.87
CA THR A 104 5.37 -5.62 -4.13
C THR A 104 4.31 -6.68 -3.86
N ILE A 105 3.17 -6.54 -4.49
CA ILE A 105 2.03 -7.44 -4.41
C ILE A 105 2.08 -8.35 -5.62
N ILE A 106 2.23 -9.65 -5.36
CA ILE A 106 2.32 -10.68 -6.40
C ILE A 106 0.98 -11.43 -6.51
N THR A 107 0.19 -11.49 -5.43
CA THR A 107 -1.13 -12.14 -5.40
C THR A 107 -2.08 -11.38 -4.48
N LEU A 108 -3.38 -11.43 -4.77
CA LEU A 108 -4.45 -10.93 -3.88
C LEU A 108 -4.84 -11.97 -2.82
N ARG A 109 -4.38 -13.22 -2.96
CA ARG A 109 -4.64 -14.28 -1.97
C ARG A 109 -4.03 -13.90 -0.64
N GLY A 110 -4.83 -13.95 0.43
CA GLY A 110 -4.44 -13.55 1.78
C GLY A 110 -4.55 -12.05 2.06
N LEU A 111 -4.70 -11.20 1.03
CA LEU A 111 -4.97 -9.75 1.20
C LEU A 111 -6.47 -9.46 1.27
N CYS A 112 -7.27 -10.13 0.44
CA CYS A 112 -8.72 -9.99 0.42
C CYS A 112 -9.38 -11.32 0.88
N PRO A 113 -10.17 -11.33 1.96
CA PRO A 113 -10.79 -12.56 2.50
C PRO A 113 -11.96 -13.14 1.67
N GLY A 114 -12.10 -12.80 0.38
CA GLY A 114 -13.13 -13.33 -0.51
C GLY A 114 -12.62 -14.26 -1.63
N GLU A 115 -11.41 -14.80 -1.52
CA GLU A 115 -10.89 -15.83 -2.44
C GLU A 115 -11.42 -17.25 -2.08
N SER A 116 -11.92 -17.46 -0.86
CA SER A 116 -12.41 -18.76 -0.40
C SER A 116 -13.89 -18.96 -0.71
N ARG A 117 -14.27 -19.04 -1.99
CA ARG A 117 -15.56 -19.64 -2.42
C ARG A 117 -15.45 -20.34 -3.77
N GLY A 118 -14.46 -21.20 -3.89
CA GLY A 118 -14.43 -22.28 -4.87
C GLY A 118 -13.78 -23.50 -4.22
N GLN A 119 -14.58 -24.55 -4.00
CA GLN A 119 -14.16 -25.90 -3.62
C GLN A 119 -13.87 -26.13 -2.13
N VAL A 120 -14.96 -26.27 -1.34
CA VAL A 120 -15.00 -27.38 -0.37
C VAL A 120 -15.69 -28.51 -1.12
N GLU A 121 -14.90 -29.50 -1.53
CA GLU A 121 -15.42 -30.83 -1.86
C GLU A 121 -16.23 -31.31 -0.65
N PHE A 122 -17.55 -31.39 -0.79
CA PHE A 122 -18.31 -32.31 0.03
C PHE A 122 -17.94 -33.72 -0.46
N GLY A 123 -16.88 -34.27 0.12
CA GLY A 123 -16.70 -35.70 0.20
C GLY A 123 -17.85 -36.28 1.02
N MET A 124 -18.94 -36.63 0.36
CA MET A 124 -19.97 -37.52 0.89
C MET A 124 -19.95 -38.82 0.08
N GLY A 125 -19.06 -39.75 0.47
CA GLY A 125 -19.51 -41.13 0.63
C GLY A 125 -20.43 -41.14 1.86
N TRP A 126 -21.44 -41.98 2.01
CA TRP A 126 -21.61 -43.36 1.57
C TRP A 126 -23.11 -43.66 1.42
N SER A 127 -23.43 -44.66 0.60
CA SER A 127 -24.74 -45.27 0.47
C SER A 127 -24.96 -46.41 1.47
N ARG A 128 -26.19 -46.55 1.98
CA ARG A 128 -26.97 -47.82 2.02
C ARG A 128 -28.33 -47.60 2.71
N SER A 129 -29.39 -47.93 1.98
CA SER A 129 -30.68 -48.33 2.53
C SER A 129 -30.63 -49.77 3.03
N PRO A 130 -31.52 -50.13 3.95
CA PRO A 130 -32.41 -51.26 3.76
C PRO A 130 -33.76 -50.81 3.25
#